data_AF-L8FQV1-F1
#
_entry.id   AF-L8FQV1-F1
#
_cell.length_a   1.000
_cell.length_b   1.000
_cell.length_c   1.000
_cell.angle_alpha   90.00
_cell.angle_beta   90.00
_cell.angle_gamma   90.00
#
_symmetry.space_group_name_H-M   'P 1'
#
loop_
_entity.id
_entity.type
_entity.pdbx_description
1 polymer ?
#
loop_
_entity_poly.entity_id
_entity_poly.type
_entity_poly.pdbx_seq_one_letter_code
_entity_poly.pdbx_strand_id
1 'polypeptide(L)'
;MAMAQGARLLGEIEVGTLDELFRDLKSLQPPTIAPGRLGIPELDEIWDRRGGQLYVCGRYKALLYHIVSTAVSAPRSGVALVVDVDGRFDVTRLSCSEEELRHVYVVRTGKEGVERCLEEGRRWLVYGEHGSKGRELGVRVVSGGEGGRRRM
;
A
#
# COMPACT_ATOMS: atom_id res chain seq x y z
N MET A 1 -29.09 13.85 -5.80
CA MET A 1 -28.51 15.19 -6.08
C MET A 1 -27.28 15.46 -5.18
N ALA A 2 -26.31 14.53 -5.10
CA ALA A 2 -25.14 14.65 -4.21
C ALA A 2 -23.82 14.97 -4.95
N MET A 3 -23.80 14.89 -6.28
CA MET A 3 -22.60 15.14 -7.10
C MET A 3 -22.19 16.62 -7.17
N ALA A 4 -23.13 17.55 -6.93
CA ALA A 4 -22.87 18.99 -7.06
C ALA A 4 -22.12 19.59 -5.86
N GLN A 5 -22.06 18.89 -4.73
CA GLN A 5 -21.46 19.40 -3.49
C GLN A 5 -19.93 19.16 -3.44
N GLY A 6 -19.46 18.03 -3.98
CA GLY A 6 -18.03 17.69 -4.01
C GLY A 6 -17.22 18.57 -4.95
N ALA A 7 -17.77 18.91 -6.12
CA ALA A 7 -17.11 19.82 -7.06
C ALA A 7 -16.99 21.26 -6.52
N ARG A 8 -17.90 21.67 -5.62
CA ARG A 8 -17.89 22.99 -4.99
C ARG A 8 -16.83 23.09 -3.89
N LEU A 9 -16.66 22.01 -3.11
CA LEU A 9 -15.61 21.91 -2.08
C LEU A 9 -14.19 21.90 -2.68
N LEU A 10 -14.01 21.31 -3.86
CA LEU A 10 -12.72 21.31 -4.58
C LEU A 10 -12.35 22.67 -5.19
N GLY A 11 -13.33 23.58 -5.35
CA GLY A 11 -13.08 24.95 -5.81
C GLY A 11 -12.59 25.89 -4.70
N GLU A 12 -12.70 25.49 -3.43
CA GLU A 12 -12.29 26.27 -2.26
C GLU A 12 -10.90 25.87 -1.73
N ILE A 13 -10.31 24.79 -2.25
CA ILE A 13 -8.98 24.32 -1.84
C ILE A 13 -7.93 25.16 -2.58
N GLU A 14 -7.50 26.25 -1.95
CA GLU A 14 -6.23 26.91 -2.29
C GLU A 14 -5.11 25.87 -2.29
N VAL A 15 -4.23 25.92 -3.30
CA VAL A 15 -3.18 24.93 -3.54
C VAL A 15 -2.16 24.99 -2.40
N GLY A 16 -2.44 24.25 -1.32
CA GLY A 16 -1.48 23.85 -0.31
C GLY A 16 -0.58 22.71 -0.80
N THR A 17 0.46 22.43 -0.03
CA THR A 17 1.36 21.31 -0.29
C THR A 17 0.58 19.98 -0.27
N LEU A 18 1.06 18.97 -1.02
CA LEU A 18 0.42 17.64 -1.08
C LEU A 18 0.16 17.04 0.31
N ASP A 19 1.01 17.34 1.30
CA ASP A 19 0.88 16.87 2.69
C ASP A 19 -0.28 17.54 3.46
N GLU A 20 -0.68 18.75 3.06
CA GLU A 20 -1.88 19.43 3.57
C GLU A 20 -3.12 18.81 2.94
N LEU A 21 -3.09 18.62 1.62
CA LEU A 21 -4.14 17.93 0.87
C LEU A 21 -4.39 16.50 1.41
N PHE A 22 -3.34 15.75 1.73
CA PHE A 22 -3.46 14.41 2.35
C PHE A 22 -3.99 14.44 3.79
N ARG A 23 -3.69 15.49 4.55
CA ARG A 23 -4.23 15.68 5.91
C ARG A 23 -5.72 16.02 5.88
N ASP A 24 -6.12 16.88 4.96
CA ASP A 24 -7.52 17.26 4.77
C ASP A 24 -8.36 16.11 4.23
N LEU A 25 -7.79 15.28 3.35
CA LEU A 25 -8.45 14.05 2.88
C LEU A 25 -8.67 13.04 4.01
N LYS A 26 -7.70 12.92 4.95
CA LYS A 26 -7.84 12.06 6.13
C LYS A 26 -8.89 12.57 7.12
N SER A 27 -9.06 13.89 7.25
CA SER A 27 -10.05 14.47 8.18
C SER A 27 -11.49 14.37 7.65
N LEU A 28 -11.66 14.21 6.33
CA LEU A 28 -12.97 14.09 5.66
C LEU A 28 -13.49 12.64 5.55
N GLN A 29 -12.73 11.61 5.93
CA GLN A 29 -13.22 10.24 5.88
C GLN A 29 -14.17 9.93 7.05
N PRO A 30 -15.48 9.70 6.82
CA PRO A 30 -16.34 9.12 7.86
C PRO A 30 -15.86 7.70 8.21
N PRO A 31 -16.14 7.19 9.43
CA PRO A 31 -15.81 5.83 9.83
C PRO A 31 -16.78 4.85 9.16
N THR A 32 -16.66 4.68 7.85
CA THR A 32 -17.42 3.69 7.09
C THR A 32 -16.42 2.80 6.38
N ILE A 33 -16.19 1.64 6.98
CA ILE A 33 -15.32 0.57 6.47
C ILE A 33 -15.94 0.06 5.18
N ALA A 34 -15.47 0.56 4.03
CA ALA A 34 -15.70 -0.12 2.77
C ALA A 34 -14.86 -1.42 2.79
N PRO A 35 -15.43 -2.58 2.40
CA PRO A 35 -14.76 -3.89 2.42
C PRO A 35 -13.68 -4.06 1.33
N GLY A 36 -13.07 -2.97 0.88
CA GLY A 36 -11.98 -3.00 -0.09
C GLY A 36 -10.63 -3.34 0.55
N ARG A 37 -9.73 -4.01 -0.18
CA ARG A 37 -8.45 -4.51 0.35
C ARG A 37 -7.45 -3.40 0.71
N LEU A 38 -7.51 -2.24 0.05
CA LEU A 38 -6.58 -1.13 0.17
C LEU A 38 -7.17 0.06 0.93
N GLY A 39 -8.50 0.11 1.08
CA GLY A 39 -9.19 1.16 1.84
C GLY A 39 -9.33 2.47 1.08
N ILE A 40 -9.09 2.41 -0.24
CA ILE A 40 -9.28 3.50 -1.19
C ILE A 40 -10.22 2.94 -2.25
N PRO A 41 -11.52 3.29 -2.24
CA PRO A 41 -12.53 2.64 -3.08
C PRO A 41 -12.15 2.58 -4.57
N GLU A 42 -11.64 3.67 -5.12
CA GLU A 42 -11.24 3.74 -6.53
C GLU A 42 -10.03 2.83 -6.82
N LEU A 43 -9.13 2.68 -5.86
CA LEU A 43 -7.96 1.82 -6.00
C LEU A 43 -8.35 0.34 -5.86
N ASP A 44 -9.30 0.05 -4.99
CA ASP A 44 -9.88 -1.29 -4.81
C ASP A 44 -10.57 -1.77 -6.09
N GLU A 45 -11.35 -0.90 -6.75
CA GLU A 45 -11.94 -1.22 -8.05
C GLU A 45 -10.89 -1.51 -9.14
N ILE A 46 -9.81 -0.73 -9.18
CA ILE A 46 -8.72 -0.93 -10.15
C ILE A 46 -7.98 -2.22 -9.81
N TRP A 47 -7.73 -2.49 -8.54
CA TRP A 47 -7.08 -3.70 -8.05
C TRP A 47 -7.84 -4.95 -8.49
N ASP A 48 -9.15 -5.00 -8.25
CA ASP A 48 -10.00 -6.14 -8.60
C ASP A 48 -10.06 -6.32 -10.12
N ARG A 49 -10.21 -5.23 -10.87
CA ARG A 49 -10.20 -5.26 -12.35
C ARG A 49 -8.87 -5.76 -12.93
N ARG A 50 -7.77 -5.58 -12.21
CA ARG A 50 -6.42 -5.99 -12.63
C ARG A 50 -6.00 -7.35 -12.08
N GLY A 51 -6.91 -8.11 -11.47
CA GLY A 51 -6.63 -9.44 -10.94
C GLY A 51 -5.69 -9.42 -9.72
N GLY A 52 -5.76 -8.35 -8.92
CA GLY A 52 -4.98 -8.21 -7.70
C GLY A 52 -3.51 -7.84 -7.91
N GLN A 53 -3.23 -7.11 -8.98
CA GLN A 53 -1.90 -6.55 -9.26
C GLN A 53 -2.02 -5.08 -9.67
N LEU A 54 -1.25 -4.22 -9.01
CA LEU A 54 -1.13 -2.82 -9.39
C LEU A 54 0.34 -2.46 -9.61
N TYR A 55 0.58 -1.71 -10.68
CA TYR A 55 1.87 -1.12 -10.97
C TYR A 55 1.73 0.38 -10.84
N VAL A 56 2.50 0.98 -9.94
CA VAL A 56 2.50 2.42 -9.70
C VAL A 56 3.89 2.95 -10.05
N CYS A 57 3.95 3.90 -10.99
CA CYS A 57 5.21 4.43 -11.52
C CYS A 57 5.22 5.95 -11.32
N GLY A 58 6.26 6.52 -10.71
CA GLY A 58 6.38 7.98 -10.49
C GLY A 58 6.60 8.34 -9.01
N ARG A 59 6.18 9.54 -8.59
CA ARG A 59 6.42 10.07 -7.23
C ARG A 59 5.37 9.62 -6.20
N TYR A 60 5.00 8.35 -6.20
CA TYR A 60 3.88 7.82 -5.42
C TYR A 60 4.31 7.09 -4.14
N LYS A 61 5.46 7.44 -3.57
CA LYS A 61 5.97 6.82 -2.33
C LYS A 61 4.98 6.96 -1.16
N ALA A 62 4.29 8.11 -1.05
CA ALA A 62 3.29 8.32 -0.01
C ALA A 62 2.14 7.29 -0.11
N LEU A 63 1.65 7.02 -1.32
CA LEU A 63 0.63 6.00 -1.56
C LEU A 63 1.12 4.60 -1.16
N LEU A 64 2.39 4.28 -1.47
CA LEU A 64 2.99 3.01 -1.09
C LEU A 64 3.02 2.83 0.44
N TYR A 65 3.47 3.84 1.19
CA TYR A 65 3.45 3.78 2.66
C TYR A 65 2.04 3.69 3.23
N HIS A 66 1.08 4.40 2.63
CA HIS A 66 -0.32 4.31 3.03
C HIS A 66 -0.87 2.90 2.82
N ILE A 67 -0.67 2.30 1.63
CA ILE A 67 -1.12 0.93 1.32
C ILE A 67 -0.54 -0.07 2.33
N VAL A 68 0.77 0.00 2.60
CA VAL A 68 1.42 -0.92 3.55
C VAL A 68 0.85 -0.74 4.96
N SER A 69 0.73 0.52 5.43
CA SER A 69 0.18 0.81 6.76
C SER A 69 -1.25 0.28 6.89
N THR A 70 -2.11 0.57 5.91
CA THR A 70 -3.51 0.16 5.89
C THR A 70 -3.67 -1.36 5.81
N ALA A 71 -2.77 -2.08 5.13
CA ALA A 71 -2.83 -3.53 5.02
C ALA A 71 -2.52 -4.26 6.34
N VAL A 72 -1.60 -3.72 7.15
CA VAL A 72 -1.20 -4.36 8.43
C VAL A 72 -2.05 -3.91 9.61
N SER A 73 -2.63 -2.72 9.54
CA SER A 73 -3.44 -2.17 10.63
C SER A 73 -4.86 -2.73 10.69
N ALA A 74 -5.49 -2.60 11.87
CA ALA A 74 -6.92 -2.85 12.01
C ALA A 74 -7.74 -1.98 11.02
N PRO A 75 -8.86 -2.49 10.48
CA PRO A 75 -9.49 -3.78 10.77
C PRO A 75 -8.92 -4.96 9.97
N ARG A 76 -7.96 -4.73 9.07
CA ARG A 76 -7.46 -5.76 8.14
C ARG A 76 -6.54 -6.75 8.83
N SER A 77 -5.66 -6.24 9.70
CA SER A 77 -4.73 -7.06 10.49
C SER A 77 -3.93 -8.06 9.63
N GLY A 78 -3.61 -7.68 8.40
CA GLY A 78 -2.91 -8.53 7.44
C GLY A 78 -1.40 -8.53 7.63
N VAL A 79 -0.72 -9.08 6.64
CA VAL A 79 0.75 -9.08 6.50
C VAL A 79 1.13 -8.32 5.23
N ALA A 80 2.20 -7.53 5.30
CA ALA A 80 2.80 -6.88 4.14
C ALA A 80 4.18 -7.46 3.83
N LEU A 81 4.41 -7.83 2.57
CA LEU A 81 5.74 -8.16 2.04
C LEU A 81 6.20 -7.04 1.11
N VAL A 82 7.27 -6.36 1.46
CA VAL A 82 7.89 -5.28 0.68
C VAL A 82 9.23 -5.77 0.13
N VAL A 83 9.35 -5.86 -1.18
CA VAL A 83 10.62 -6.12 -1.88
C VAL A 83 11.20 -4.77 -2.31
N ASP A 84 12.20 -4.29 -1.58
CA ASP A 84 12.83 -2.99 -1.80
C ASP A 84 14.08 -3.12 -2.67
N VAL A 85 13.92 -2.81 -3.95
CA VAL A 85 14.93 -2.95 -5.01
C VAL A 85 15.99 -1.86 -4.92
N ASP A 86 15.57 -0.63 -4.64
CA ASP A 86 16.48 0.52 -4.64
C ASP A 86 17.05 0.82 -3.25
N GLY A 87 16.65 0.07 -2.21
CA GLY A 87 17.07 0.31 -0.83
C GLY A 87 16.48 1.60 -0.22
N ARG A 88 15.41 2.14 -0.81
CA ARG A 88 14.83 3.45 -0.47
C ARG A 88 13.47 3.35 0.24
N PHE A 89 13.07 2.15 0.64
CA PHE A 89 11.93 1.97 1.53
C PHE A 89 12.34 2.27 2.97
N ASP A 90 11.61 3.19 3.59
CA ASP A 90 11.87 3.73 4.91
C ASP A 90 10.69 3.37 5.83
N VAL A 91 10.90 2.36 6.68
CA VAL A 91 9.88 1.82 7.59
C VAL A 91 9.36 2.88 8.55
N THR A 92 10.16 3.91 8.87
CA THR A 92 9.77 4.99 9.80
C THR A 92 8.64 5.87 9.27
N ARG A 93 8.33 5.79 7.97
CA ARG A 93 7.24 6.52 7.32
C ARG A 93 5.90 5.80 7.37
N LEU A 94 5.86 4.58 7.90
CA LEU A 94 4.62 3.85 8.10
C LEU A 94 3.81 4.48 9.25
N SER A 95 2.51 4.59 9.04
CA SER A 95 1.57 5.15 10.01
C SER A 95 0.78 4.02 10.70
N CYS A 96 1.50 3.08 11.33
CA CYS A 96 0.95 1.97 12.09
C CYS A 96 1.68 1.81 13.43
N SER A 97 1.09 1.04 14.35
CA SER A 97 1.67 0.79 15.67
C SER A 97 2.91 -0.12 15.60
N GLU A 98 3.73 -0.10 16.65
CA GLU A 98 4.91 -0.97 16.75
C GLU A 98 4.56 -2.47 16.68
N GLU A 99 3.42 -2.86 17.24
CA GLU A 99 2.94 -4.25 17.14
C GLU A 99 2.55 -4.59 15.69
N GLU A 100 1.92 -3.66 14.97
CA GLU A 100 1.57 -3.85 13.55
C GLU A 100 2.82 -3.92 12.65
N LEU A 101 3.90 -3.20 13.01
CA LEU A 101 5.17 -3.25 12.28
C LEU A 101 5.82 -4.65 12.27
N ARG A 102 5.54 -5.50 13.28
CA ARG A 102 6.01 -6.89 13.32
C ARG A 102 5.49 -7.75 12.17
N HIS A 103 4.46 -7.27 11.48
CA HIS A 103 3.82 -7.91 10.34
C HIS A 103 4.21 -7.27 8.99
N VAL A 104 5.21 -6.39 8.98
CA VAL A 104 5.81 -5.82 7.76
C VAL A 104 7.17 -6.47 7.52
N TYR A 105 7.29 -7.24 6.44
CA TYR A 105 8.53 -7.90 6.05
C TYR A 105 9.16 -7.16 4.88
N VAL A 106 10.34 -6.57 5.11
CA VAL A 106 11.10 -5.86 4.08
C VAL A 106 12.28 -6.70 3.64
N VAL A 107 12.34 -7.03 2.35
CA VAL A 107 13.44 -7.76 1.72
C VAL A 107 14.12 -6.82 0.73
N ARG A 108 15.42 -6.58 0.92
CA ARG A 108 16.21 -5.77 0.00
C ARG A 108 16.92 -6.66 -1.00
N THR A 109 16.84 -6.31 -2.29
CA THR A 109 17.39 -7.12 -3.37
C THR A 109 17.74 -6.26 -4.58
N GLY A 110 18.54 -6.79 -5.52
CA GLY A 110 18.72 -6.14 -6.82
C GLY A 110 17.55 -6.44 -7.78
N LYS A 111 17.49 -5.74 -8.93
CA LYS A 111 16.42 -5.93 -9.94
C LYS A 111 16.25 -7.41 -10.35
N GLU A 112 17.35 -8.14 -10.47
CA GLU A 112 17.37 -9.55 -10.89
C GLU A 112 16.81 -10.50 -9.82
N GLY A 113 16.77 -10.10 -8.55
CA GLY A 113 16.32 -10.94 -7.44
C GLY A 113 14.85 -10.79 -7.07
N VAL A 114 14.10 -9.89 -7.71
CA VAL A 114 12.71 -9.57 -7.31
C VAL A 114 11.79 -10.79 -7.35
N GLU A 115 11.80 -11.54 -8.45
CA GLU A 115 10.91 -12.70 -8.62
C GLU A 115 11.20 -13.78 -7.58
N ARG A 116 12.49 -14.08 -7.37
CA ARG A 116 12.94 -15.01 -6.34
C ARG A 116 12.53 -14.57 -4.94
N CYS A 117 12.75 -13.30 -4.58
CA CYS A 117 12.35 -12.77 -3.28
C CYS A 117 10.82 -12.83 -3.07
N LEU A 118 10.04 -12.57 -4.10
CA LEU A 118 8.58 -12.68 -4.05
C LEU A 118 8.11 -14.13 -3.83
N GLU A 119 8.78 -15.10 -4.45
CA GLU A 119 8.48 -16.53 -4.30
C GLU A 119 8.93 -17.05 -2.92
N GLU A 120 10.20 -16.87 -2.56
CA GLU A 120 10.74 -17.31 -1.28
C GLU A 120 10.05 -16.62 -0.11
N GLY A 121 9.75 -15.32 -0.22
CA GLY A 121 9.01 -14.57 0.79
C GLY A 121 7.60 -15.11 1.00
N ARG A 122 6.90 -15.51 -0.08
CA ARG A 122 5.60 -16.19 0.04
C ARG A 122 5.72 -17.52 0.77
N ARG A 123 6.71 -18.34 0.40
CA ARG A 123 6.94 -19.64 1.03
C ARG A 123 7.28 -19.46 2.52
N TRP A 124 8.09 -18.47 2.85
CA TRP A 124 8.47 -18.15 4.22
C TRP A 124 7.28 -17.66 5.06
N LEU A 125 6.37 -16.86 4.50
CA LEU A 125 5.14 -16.45 5.21
C LEU A 125 4.20 -17.61 5.53
N VAL A 126 4.23 -18.68 4.73
CA VAL A 126 3.41 -19.88 4.99
C VAL A 126 4.11 -20.83 5.94
N TYR A 127 5.39 -21.13 5.70
CA TYR A 127 6.10 -22.23 6.37
C TYR A 127 7.21 -21.79 7.34
N GLY A 128 7.66 -20.55 7.28
CA GLY A 128 8.75 -20.04 8.12
C GLY A 128 8.32 -19.79 9.56
N GLU A 129 9.29 -19.59 10.44
CA GLU A 129 9.03 -19.21 11.84
C GLU A 129 8.91 -17.69 11.97
N HIS A 130 7.70 -17.21 12.27
CA HIS A 130 7.42 -15.79 12.44
C HIS A 130 6.09 -15.57 13.19
N GLY A 131 5.92 -14.39 13.80
CA GLY A 131 4.74 -14.04 14.61
C GLY A 131 3.46 -13.69 13.82
N SER A 132 3.43 -13.93 12.50
CA SER A 132 2.29 -13.54 11.64
C SER A 132 1.41 -14.71 11.20
N LYS A 133 1.51 -15.87 11.88
CA LYS A 133 0.67 -17.04 11.56
C LYS A 133 -0.81 -16.72 11.73
N GLY A 134 -1.64 -17.20 10.81
CA GLY A 134 -3.09 -16.97 10.81
C GLY A 134 -3.55 -15.64 10.21
N ARG A 135 -2.63 -14.72 9.85
CA ARG A 135 -2.96 -13.48 9.13
C ARG A 135 -2.94 -13.71 7.62
N GLU A 136 -3.86 -13.06 6.90
CA GLU A 136 -3.86 -13.08 5.43
C GLU A 136 -2.70 -12.22 4.89
N LEU A 137 -2.13 -12.63 3.75
CA LEU A 137 -1.24 -11.76 2.98
C LEU A 137 -2.06 -10.59 2.40
N GLY A 138 -1.98 -9.44 3.04
CA GLY A 138 -2.75 -8.25 2.66
C GLY A 138 -2.22 -7.59 1.40
N VAL A 139 -0.89 -7.42 1.30
CA VAL A 139 -0.26 -6.81 0.14
C VAL A 139 1.16 -7.32 -0.12
N ARG A 140 1.55 -7.35 -1.40
CA ARG A 140 2.93 -7.48 -1.86
C ARG A 140 3.31 -6.22 -2.62
N VAL A 141 4.38 -5.57 -2.20
CA VAL A 141 4.86 -4.33 -2.79
C VAL A 141 6.26 -4.53 -3.32
N VAL A 142 6.51 -4.12 -4.56
CA VAL A 142 7.87 -3.95 -5.07
C VAL A 142 8.18 -2.46 -5.06
N SER A 143 9.14 -2.05 -4.23
CA SER A 143 9.60 -0.68 -4.10
C SER A 143 10.87 -0.51 -4.92
N GLY A 144 10.81 0.32 -5.97
CA GLY A 144 11.95 0.54 -6.86
C GLY A 144 11.93 -0.38 -8.09
N GLY A 145 12.55 0.11 -9.17
CA GLY A 145 12.46 -0.48 -10.51
C GLY A 145 11.86 0.46 -11.55
N GLU A 146 12.18 0.21 -12.82
CA GLU A 146 11.51 0.87 -13.95
C GLU A 146 10.11 0.28 -14.08
N GLY A 147 9.10 1.14 -14.09
CA GLY A 147 7.71 0.75 -14.31
C GLY A 147 7.58 -0.27 -15.43
N GLY A 148 6.85 -1.36 -15.16
CA GLY A 148 6.88 -2.60 -15.93
C GLY A 148 7.09 -2.40 -17.43
N ARG A 149 8.14 -3.01 -17.97
CA ARG A 149 8.21 -3.26 -19.42
C ARG A 149 6.97 -4.07 -19.76
N ARG A 150 6.00 -3.46 -20.45
CA ARG A 150 5.03 -4.21 -21.25
C ARG A 150 5.87 -5.16 -22.11
N ARG A 151 5.64 -6.47 -21.96
CA ARG A 151 5.92 -7.39 -23.07
C ARG A 151 5.10 -6.86 -24.25
N MET A 152 5.80 -6.35 -25.27
CA MET A 152 5.27 -6.23 -26.62
C MET A 152 5.11 -7.64 -27.19
#